data_AF-A0A3D4TC51-F1
#
_entry.id   AF-A0A3D4TC51-F1
#
_cell.length_a   1.000
_cell.length_b   1.000
_cell.length_c   1.000
_cell.angle_alpha   90.00
_cell.angle_beta   90.00
_cell.angle_gamma   90.00
#
_symmetry.space_group_name_H-M   'P 1'
#
loop_
_entity.id
_entity.type
_entity.pdbx_description
1 polymer ?
#
loop_
_entity_poly.entity_id
_entity_poly.type
_entity_poly.pdbx_seq_one_letter_code
_entity_poly.pdbx_strand_id
1 'polypeptide(L)'
;MTKPVLHIVRDQHCWLHAEKIIWWEEAHSIIVSDLHFGKTGHFRKSGIAVPQSVYKEDMQQLAAMIAQYQPTKIIAVGDLFHSHANKELDWFLRWRQDFAHVAFCLVKGNHDILSPD
;
A
#
# COMPACT_ATOMS: atom_id res chain seq x y z
N MET A 1 -18.27 -5.05 8.07
CA MET A 1 -16.81 -5.08 8.28
C MET A 1 -16.49 -6.11 9.34
N THR A 2 -15.52 -6.98 9.05
CA THR A 2 -15.00 -7.96 10.01
C THR A 2 -14.24 -7.21 11.10
N LYS A 3 -14.35 -7.64 12.36
CA LYS A 3 -13.60 -7.00 13.45
C LYS A 3 -12.10 -7.24 13.26
N PRO A 4 -11.23 -6.23 13.45
CA PRO A 4 -9.79 -6.44 13.39
C PRO A 4 -9.33 -7.36 14.52
N VAL A 5 -8.27 -8.12 14.26
CA VAL A 5 -7.67 -9.05 15.23
C VAL A 5 -6.43 -8.40 15.82
N LEU A 6 -6.37 -8.27 17.14
CA LEU A 6 -5.18 -7.75 17.82
C LEU A 6 -4.10 -8.83 17.92
N HIS A 7 -2.89 -8.47 17.49
CA HIS A 7 -1.67 -9.23 17.75
C HIS A 7 -0.68 -8.34 18.50
N ILE A 8 -0.12 -8.86 19.59
CA ILE A 8 0.92 -8.17 20.36
C ILE A 8 2.28 -8.75 20.00
N VAL A 9 3.18 -7.92 19.47
CA VAL A 9 4.54 -8.32 19.07
C VAL A 9 5.53 -7.42 19.77
N ARG A 10 6.34 -7.96 20.70
CA ARG A 10 7.31 -7.18 21.49
C ARG A 10 6.66 -5.95 22.14
N ASP A 11 5.53 -6.16 22.82
CA ASP A 11 4.74 -5.11 23.48
C ASP A 11 4.23 -4.01 22.53
N GLN A 12 4.05 -4.32 21.25
CA GLN A 12 3.44 -3.44 20.25
C GLN A 12 2.10 -4.00 19.79
N HIS A 13 1.08 -3.16 19.72
CA HIS A 13 -0.27 -3.52 19.33
C HIS A 13 -0.45 -3.37 17.82
N CYS A 14 -0.49 -4.52 17.14
CA CYS A 14 -0.73 -4.63 15.71
C CYS A 14 -2.14 -5.17 15.47
N TRP A 15 -3.03 -4.29 15.02
CA TRP A 15 -4.39 -4.65 14.64
C TRP A 15 -4.42 -5.10 13.18
N LEU A 16 -4.73 -6.37 12.95
CA LEU A 16 -4.81 -6.98 11.64
C LEU A 16 -6.21 -6.81 11.06
N HIS A 17 -6.28 -6.17 9.89
CA HIS A 17 -7.52 -5.96 9.15
C HIS A 17 -7.67 -7.01 8.05
N ALA A 18 -8.92 -7.46 7.82
CA ALA A 18 -9.24 -8.36 6.71
C ALA A 18 -8.93 -7.71 5.35
N GLU A 19 -8.85 -6.38 5.35
CA GLU A 19 -8.53 -5.51 4.23
C GLU A 19 -7.03 -5.41 3.92
N LYS A 20 -6.24 -6.41 4.37
CA LYS A 20 -4.80 -6.55 4.10
C LYS A 20 -3.93 -5.39 4.61
N ILE A 21 -4.35 -4.81 5.73
CA ILE A 21 -3.68 -3.67 6.37
C ILE A 21 -3.39 -4.03 7.84
N ILE A 22 -2.28 -3.53 8.36
CA ILE A 22 -1.97 -3.56 9.79
C ILE A 22 -2.00 -2.14 10.33
N TRP A 23 -2.79 -1.90 11.38
CA TRP A 23 -2.66 -0.69 12.19
C TRP A 23 -1.72 -0.96 13.35
N TRP A 24 -0.58 -0.25 13.38
CA TRP A 24 0.37 -0.27 14.48
C TRP A 24 0.11 0.93 15.38
N GLU A 25 -0.47 0.66 16.55
CA GLU A 25 -1.06 1.66 17.43
C GLU A 25 -0.02 2.64 18.01
N GLU A 26 1.05 2.13 18.62
CA GLU A 26 2.07 2.95 19.28
C GLU A 26 2.83 3.84 18.30
N ALA A 27 3.06 3.34 17.08
CA ALA A 27 3.75 4.10 16.04
C ALA A 27 2.80 5.02 15.26
N HIS A 28 1.50 5.02 15.56
CA HIS A 28 0.47 5.69 14.76
C HIS A 28 0.66 5.47 13.25
N SER A 29 0.89 4.21 12.87
CA SER A 29 1.36 3.86 11.54
C SER A 29 0.49 2.78 10.90
N ILE A 30 0.21 2.95 9.61
CA ILE A 30 -0.38 1.91 8.78
C ILE A 30 0.75 1.14 8.10
N ILE A 31 0.73 -0.19 8.17
CA ILE A 31 1.64 -1.06 7.43
C ILE A 31 0.86 -1.77 6.33
N VAL A 32 1.41 -1.74 5.13
CA VAL A 32 0.89 -2.42 3.93
C VAL A 32 2.03 -3.18 3.26
N SER A 33 1.73 -4.30 2.62
CA SER A 33 2.67 -5.08 1.84
C SER A 33 2.18 -5.18 0.41
N ASP A 34 3.10 -5.29 -0.55
CA ASP A 34 2.77 -5.83 -1.87
C ASP A 34 1.65 -5.05 -2.59
N LEU A 35 1.68 -3.72 -2.51
CA LEU A 35 0.70 -2.85 -3.19
C LEU A 35 0.79 -2.95 -4.72
N HIS A 36 1.93 -3.41 -5.26
CA HIS A 36 2.08 -3.84 -6.65
C HIS A 36 1.54 -2.86 -7.70
N PHE A 37 1.81 -1.57 -7.53
CA PHE A 37 1.42 -0.57 -8.50
C PHE A 37 2.08 -0.87 -9.85
N GLY A 38 1.31 -0.94 -10.93
CA GLY A 38 1.83 -1.27 -12.26
C GLY A 38 1.73 -2.73 -12.70
N LYS A 39 1.28 -3.67 -11.85
CA LYS A 39 1.11 -5.08 -12.25
C LYS A 39 0.07 -5.27 -13.37
N THR A 40 -0.93 -4.40 -13.52
CA THR A 40 -1.95 -4.59 -14.56
C THR A 40 -1.36 -4.56 -15.98
N GLY A 41 -0.31 -3.77 -16.23
CA GLY A 41 0.32 -3.65 -17.54
C GLY A 41 1.22 -4.84 -17.90
N HIS A 42 1.97 -5.38 -16.93
CA HIS A 42 2.92 -6.47 -17.17
C HIS A 42 2.21 -7.84 -17.24
N PHE A 43 1.25 -8.12 -16.37
CA PHE A 43 0.47 -9.37 -16.43
C PHE A 43 -0.40 -9.44 -17.69
N ARG A 44 -0.92 -8.31 -18.19
CA ARG A 44 -1.60 -8.25 -19.50
C ARG A 44 -0.69 -8.62 -20.67
N LYS A 45 0.61 -8.28 -20.61
CA LYS A 45 1.59 -8.72 -21.61
C LYS A 45 1.89 -10.23 -21.53
N SER A 46 1.74 -10.83 -20.35
CA SER A 46 1.87 -12.28 -20.12
C SER A 46 0.52 -13.03 -20.12
N GLY A 47 -0.57 -12.43 -20.62
CA GLY A 47 -1.87 -13.09 -20.80
C GLY A 47 -2.79 -13.18 -19.58
N ILE A 48 -2.43 -12.55 -18.45
CA ILE A 48 -3.24 -12.51 -17.22
C ILE A 48 -3.85 -11.12 -17.06
N ALA A 49 -5.16 -11.00 -17.26
CA ALA A 49 -5.88 -9.74 -17.10
C ALA A 49 -6.09 -9.43 -15.60
N VAL A 50 -5.26 -8.56 -15.01
CA VAL A 50 -5.56 -7.96 -13.71
C VAL A 50 -6.43 -6.72 -13.93
N PRO A 51 -7.67 -6.68 -13.43
CA PRO A 51 -8.57 -5.54 -13.64
C PRO A 51 -8.09 -4.28 -12.92
N GLN A 52 -8.25 -3.11 -13.55
CA GLN A 52 -8.02 -1.80 -12.93
C GLN A 52 -8.94 -1.54 -11.71
N SER A 53 -10.04 -2.28 -11.58
CA SER A 53 -10.94 -2.17 -10.42
C SER A 53 -10.25 -2.57 -9.12
N VAL A 54 -9.36 -3.56 -9.14
CA VAL A 54 -8.64 -4.04 -7.96
C VAL A 54 -7.76 -2.92 -7.39
N TYR A 55 -7.05 -2.19 -8.25
CA TYR A 55 -6.26 -1.02 -7.84
C TYR A 55 -7.13 0.07 -7.18
N LYS A 56 -8.30 0.35 -7.76
CA LYS A 56 -9.19 1.38 -7.24
C LYS A 56 -9.77 0.98 -5.88
N GLU A 57 -10.13 -0.29 -5.71
CA GLU A 57 -10.62 -0.85 -4.46
C GLU A 57 -9.55 -0.76 -3.36
N ASP A 58 -8.30 -1.15 -3.65
CA ASP A 58 -7.20 -1.07 -2.69
C ASP A 58 -6.91 0.39 -2.25
N MET A 59 -6.95 1.35 -3.18
CA MET A 59 -6.76 2.78 -2.87
C MET A 59 -7.92 3.38 -2.09
N GLN A 60 -9.16 2.97 -2.38
CA GLN A 60 -10.34 3.38 -1.61
C GLN A 60 -10.27 2.83 -0.18
N GLN A 61 -9.84 1.58 -0.04
CA GLN A 61 -9.69 0.93 1.25
C GLN A 61 -8.59 1.58 2.09
N LEU A 62 -7.43 1.87 1.49
CA LEU A 62 -6.35 2.59 2.17
C LEU A 62 -6.79 4.00 2.59
N ALA A 63 -7.50 4.73 1.73
CA ALA A 63 -8.06 6.04 2.08
C ALA A 63 -9.04 5.96 3.27
N ALA A 64 -9.90 4.94 3.30
CA ALA A 64 -10.81 4.71 4.42
C ALA A 64 -10.06 4.43 5.73
N MET A 65 -8.98 3.63 5.68
CA MET A 65 -8.15 3.37 6.86
C MET A 65 -7.37 4.61 7.32
N ILE A 66 -6.87 5.43 6.41
CA ILE A 66 -6.23 6.72 6.77
C ILE A 66 -7.24 7.63 7.46
N ALA A 67 -8.46 7.74 6.94
CA ALA A 67 -9.51 8.56 7.55
C ALA A 67 -9.91 8.04 8.95
N GLN A 68 -9.98 6.72 9.12
CA GLN A 68 -10.34 6.08 10.38
C GLN A 68 -9.27 6.23 11.46
N TYR A 69 -8.01 5.95 11.12
CA TYR A 69 -6.92 5.85 12.09
C TYR A 69 -6.08 7.12 12.23
N GLN A 70 -6.19 8.04 11.26
CA GLN A 70 -5.40 9.28 11.19
C GLN A 70 -3.90 9.02 11.44
N PRO A 71 -3.28 8.11 10.67
CA PRO A 71 -1.88 7.77 10.84
C PRO A 71 -0.99 8.99 10.63
N THR A 72 0.13 9.02 11.35
CA THR A 72 1.23 9.94 11.04
C THR A 72 2.10 9.42 9.89
N LYS A 73 2.05 8.10 9.62
CA LYS A 73 2.90 7.44 8.63
C LYS A 73 2.24 6.19 8.01
N ILE A 74 2.55 5.95 6.74
CA ILE A 74 2.32 4.69 6.03
C ILE A 74 3.68 4.05 5.76
N ILE A 75 3.80 2.76 6.07
CA ILE A 75 4.97 1.93 5.83
C ILE A 75 4.57 0.89 4.79
N ALA A 76 5.02 1.08 3.55
CA ALA A 76 4.91 0.11 2.49
C ALA A 76 6.11 -0.83 2.53
N VAL A 77 5.86 -2.12 2.72
CA VAL A 77 6.90 -3.16 2.81
C VAL A 77 6.93 -3.95 1.50
N GLY A 78 8.01 -3.76 0.73
CA GLY A 78 8.25 -4.49 -0.51
C GLY A 78 7.45 -4.01 -1.72
N ASP A 79 8.07 -4.18 -2.89
CA ASP A 79 7.45 -4.29 -4.22
C ASP A 79 6.32 -3.29 -4.49
N LEU A 80 6.60 -2.01 -4.23
CA LEU A 80 5.64 -0.93 -4.39
C LEU A 80 5.31 -0.70 -5.87
N PHE A 81 6.30 -0.84 -6.75
CA PHE A 81 6.13 -0.65 -8.20
C PHE A 81 6.69 -1.82 -9.01
N HIS A 82 6.01 -2.19 -10.08
CA HIS A 82 6.41 -3.29 -10.98
C HIS A 82 6.55 -2.89 -12.45
N SER A 83 6.34 -1.62 -12.82
CA SER A 83 6.37 -1.19 -14.21
C SER A 83 6.99 0.18 -14.43
N HIS A 84 7.48 0.43 -15.64
CA HIS A 84 7.80 1.78 -16.14
C HIS A 84 6.60 2.72 -16.01
N ALA A 85 6.86 4.03 -15.92
CA ALA A 85 5.88 5.09 -15.72
C ALA A 85 4.61 4.86 -16.55
N ASN A 86 3.46 4.75 -15.87
CA ASN A 86 2.15 4.49 -16.46
C ASN A 86 1.08 5.36 -15.79
N LYS A 87 -0.16 5.30 -16.28
CA LYS A 87 -1.29 6.07 -15.70
C LYS A 87 -1.59 5.75 -14.22
N GLU A 88 -1.19 4.58 -13.72
CA GLU A 88 -1.39 4.19 -12.32
C GLU A 88 -0.43 4.95 -11.40
N LEU A 89 0.80 5.23 -11.87
CA LEU A 89 1.73 6.11 -11.17
C LEU A 89 1.15 7.53 -11.04
N ASP A 90 0.55 8.07 -12.10
CA ASP A 90 -0.09 9.40 -12.05
C ASP A 90 -1.26 9.43 -11.04
N TRP A 91 -2.06 8.37 -10.98
CA TRP A 91 -3.14 8.25 -10.01
C TRP A 91 -2.64 8.13 -8.58
N PHE A 92 -1.58 7.34 -8.36
CA PHE A 92 -0.94 7.22 -7.06
C PHE A 92 -0.37 8.56 -6.60
N LEU A 93 0.30 9.31 -7.49
CA LEU A 93 0.85 10.62 -7.17
C LEU A 93 -0.25 11.63 -6.79
N ARG A 94 -1.39 11.62 -7.48
CA ARG A 94 -2.55 12.44 -7.10
C ARG A 94 -3.12 12.05 -5.75
N TRP A 95 -3.36 10.75 -5.54
CA TRP A 95 -3.82 10.23 -4.25
C TRP A 95 -2.85 10.59 -3.12
N ARG A 96 -1.53 10.53 -3.37
CA ARG A 96 -0.51 10.91 -2.40
C ARG A 96 -0.59 12.39 -2.03
N GLN A 97 -0.97 13.27 -2.96
CA GLN A 97 -1.17 14.70 -2.67
C GLN A 97 -2.34 14.91 -1.71
N ASP A 98 -3.44 14.16 -1.87
CA ASP A 98 -4.60 14.25 -0.97
C ASP A 98 -4.24 13.92 0.49
N PHE A 99 -3.22 13.07 0.69
CA PHE A 99 -2.72 12.67 2.00
C PHE A 99 -1.33 13.23 2.32
N ALA A 100 -0.92 14.37 1.73
CA ALA A 100 0.45 14.90 1.84
C ALA A 100 1.00 14.99 3.29
N HIS A 101 0.10 15.21 4.27
CA HIS A 101 0.39 15.28 5.70
C HIS A 101 0.84 13.94 6.33
N VAL A 102 0.49 12.80 5.75
CA VAL A 102 0.89 11.46 6.21
C VAL A 102 2.25 11.12 5.61
N ALA A 103 3.27 10.84 6.43
CA ALA A 103 4.57 10.42 5.91
C ALA A 103 4.46 9.08 5.16
N PHE A 104 5.18 8.90 4.05
CA PHE A 104 5.16 7.65 3.29
C PHE A 104 6.56 7.05 3.24
N CYS A 105 6.73 5.87 3.84
CA CYS A 105 8.00 5.15 3.92
C CYS A 105 7.91 3.89 3.07
N LEU A 106 8.83 3.74 2.10
CA LEU A 106 9.00 2.51 1.34
C LEU A 106 10.18 1.73 1.92
N VAL A 107 9.92 0.54 2.45
CA VAL A 107 10.94 -0.47 2.70
C VAL A 107 11.15 -1.23 1.40
N LYS A 108 12.28 -0.93 0.72
CA LYS A 108 12.56 -1.44 -0.62
C LYS A 108 12.60 -2.96 -0.65
N GLY A 109 11.81 -3.54 -1.56
CA GLY A 109 11.89 -4.94 -1.95
C GLY A 109 13.05 -5.20 -2.91
N ASN A 110 13.28 -6.47 -3.20
CA ASN A 110 14.29 -6.94 -4.15
C ASN A 110 13.99 -6.49 -5.60
N HIS A 111 12.73 -6.19 -5.94
CA HIS A 111 12.34 -5.66 -7.25
C HIS A 111 12.35 -4.12 -7.32
N ASP A 112 12.50 -3.41 -6.21
CA ASP A 112 12.56 -1.93 -6.16
C ASP A 112 13.96 -1.37 -6.47
N ILE A 113 14.96 -2.25 -6.66
CA ILE A 113 16.30 -1.87 -7.11
C ILE A 113 16.26 -1.77 -8.64
N LEU A 114 16.02 -0.55 -9.16
CA LEU A 114 16.32 -0.27 -10.56
C LEU A 114 17.82 -0.48 -10.77
N SER A 115 18.20 -1.40 -11.65
CA SER A 115 19.58 -1.49 -12.13
C SER A 115 20.01 -0.11 -12.63
N PRO A 116 21.18 0.39 -12.23
CA PRO A 116 21.72 1.58 -12.87
C PRO A 116 21.98 1.27 -14.35
N ASP A 117 21.41 2.09 -15.23
CA ASP A 117 21.87 2.19 -16.63
C ASP A 117 23.25 2.86 -16.67
#